data_AF-K7P1N1-F1
#
_entry.id   AF-K7P1N1-F1
#
_cell.length_a   1.000
_cell.length_b   1.000
_cell.length_c   1.000
_cell.angle_alpha   90.00
_cell.angle_beta   90.00
_cell.angle_gamma   90.00
#
_symmetry.space_group_name_H-M   'P 1'
#
loop_
_entity.id
_entity.type
_entity.pdbx_description
1 polymer ?
#
loop_
_entity_poly.entity_id
_entity_poly.type
_entity_poly.pdbx_seq_one_letter_code
_entity_poly.pdbx_strand_id
1 'polypeptide(L)'
;CCRKFPNGTYCPPDDQPPCCASGDASCGISEICQDCTTCFLHSDLIGDRPSTTQFREKLPWFLTALPSADCAKGGYGAYTNSVDLKGYENGVIQASEFRTYHTPLNKQSDFVNAMKAAREFAGRVSDSLNISVFPYSVFYIFFEQYLDIWRTTLI
;
A
#
# COMPACT_ATOMS: atom_id res chain seq x y z
N CYS A 1 0.47 -3.58 16.28
CA CYS A 1 0.36 -2.52 15.26
C CYS A 1 -0.75 -1.52 15.56
N CYS A 2 -2.01 -1.76 15.18
CA CYS A 2 -3.05 -0.74 15.38
C CYS A 2 -3.54 -0.74 16.83
N ARG A 3 -3.20 0.29 17.59
CA ARG A 3 -3.67 0.53 18.95
C ARG A 3 -4.28 1.92 19.08
N LYS A 4 -5.14 2.07 20.08
CA LYS A 4 -5.79 3.33 20.43
C LYS A 4 -5.86 3.52 21.94
N PHE A 5 -5.80 4.77 22.37
CA PHE A 5 -6.09 5.16 23.74
C PHE A 5 -7.60 5.12 24.01
N PRO A 6 -8.04 5.14 25.29
CA PRO A 6 -9.47 5.17 25.65
C PRO A 6 -10.23 6.38 25.08
N ASN A 7 -9.53 7.50 24.84
CA ASN A 7 -10.07 8.69 24.19
C ASN A 7 -10.26 8.54 22.66
N GLY A 8 -9.87 7.41 22.09
CA GLY A 8 -9.97 7.12 20.66
C GLY A 8 -8.79 7.61 19.81
N THR A 9 -7.75 8.22 20.38
CA THR A 9 -6.57 8.67 19.62
C THR A 9 -5.61 7.51 19.33
N TYR A 10 -4.76 7.68 18.31
CA TYR A 10 -3.73 6.72 17.95
C TYR A 10 -2.78 6.47 19.12
N CYS A 11 -2.49 5.19 19.39
CA CYS A 11 -1.44 4.78 20.31
C CYS A 11 -0.38 3.99 19.53
N PRO A 12 0.91 4.37 19.62
CA PRO A 12 1.97 3.64 18.94
C PRO A 12 2.24 2.27 19.59
N PRO A 13 2.96 1.38 18.88
CA PRO A 13 3.51 0.15 19.47
C PRO A 13 4.37 0.43 20.71
N ASP A 14 4.49 -0.57 21.61
CA ASP A 14 5.20 -0.40 22.89
C ASP A 14 6.70 -0.14 22.68
N ASP A 15 7.29 -0.65 21.60
CA ASP A 15 8.67 -0.41 21.18
C ASP A 15 8.90 0.92 20.43
N GLN A 16 7.94 1.85 20.43
CA GLN A 16 8.04 3.14 19.74
C GLN A 16 7.77 4.34 20.66
N PRO A 17 8.38 5.51 20.41
CA PRO A 17 8.06 6.73 21.15
C PRO A 17 6.58 7.15 20.99
N PRO A 18 5.93 7.69 22.04
CA PRO A 18 6.47 7.95 23.38
C PRO A 18 6.41 6.75 24.35
N CYS A 19 5.92 5.58 23.91
CA CYS A 19 5.86 4.39 24.77
C CYS A 19 7.27 3.95 25.18
N CYS A 20 8.22 3.93 24.25
CA CYS A 20 9.62 3.67 24.54
C CYS A 20 10.50 4.89 24.22
N ALA A 21 11.42 5.23 25.12
CA ALA A 21 12.33 6.35 24.91
C ALA A 21 13.38 6.01 23.83
N SER A 22 13.77 7.02 23.06
CA SER A 22 14.78 6.88 22.00
C SER A 22 16.15 6.56 22.59
N GLY A 23 16.53 5.29 22.64
CA GLY A 23 17.85 4.82 23.09
C GLY A 23 17.84 3.70 24.13
N ASP A 24 16.67 3.29 24.63
CA ASP A 24 16.59 2.16 25.55
C ASP A 24 16.79 0.82 24.83
N ALA A 25 17.65 -0.02 25.38
CA ALA A 25 17.95 -1.35 24.83
C ALA A 25 16.81 -2.36 25.05
N SER A 26 15.88 -2.07 25.97
CA SER A 26 14.71 -2.90 26.26
C SER A 26 13.52 -2.02 26.61
N CYS A 27 12.46 -2.10 25.81
CA CYS A 27 11.20 -1.41 26.07
C CYS A 27 10.31 -2.30 26.96
N GLY A 28 9.95 -1.81 28.14
CA GLY A 28 8.96 -2.44 29.02
C GLY A 28 7.55 -1.90 28.77
N ILE A 29 6.58 -2.32 29.59
CA ILE A 29 5.25 -1.71 29.60
C ILE A 29 5.41 -0.29 30.17
N SER A 30 5.30 0.71 29.30
CA SER A 30 5.35 2.12 29.69
C SER A 30 4.03 2.54 30.31
N GLU A 31 4.09 3.27 31.43
CA GLU A 31 2.91 3.88 32.07
C GLU A 31 2.12 4.75 31.07
N ILE A 32 2.80 5.37 30.10
CA ILE A 32 2.18 6.23 29.09
C ILE A 32 1.22 5.44 28.20
N CYS A 33 1.58 4.19 27.85
CA CYS A 33 0.84 3.37 26.89
C CYS A 33 0.13 2.17 27.52
N GLN A 34 0.03 2.15 28.85
CA GLN A 34 -0.59 1.06 29.62
C GLN A 34 -2.08 0.88 29.30
N ASP A 35 -2.80 1.98 29.08
CA ASP A 35 -4.24 1.97 28.79
C ASP A 35 -4.59 1.76 27.30
N CYS A 36 -3.59 1.52 26.45
CA CYS A 36 -3.82 1.33 25.03
C CYS A 36 -4.46 -0.02 24.73
N THR A 37 -5.49 -0.01 23.88
CA THR A 37 -6.21 -1.20 23.43
C THR A 37 -6.07 -1.40 21.93
N THR A 38 -6.42 -2.58 21.42
CA THR A 38 -6.46 -2.84 19.98
C THR A 38 -7.47 -1.91 19.28
N CYS A 39 -7.16 -1.47 18.06
CA CYS A 39 -8.10 -0.68 17.25
C CYS A 39 -9.40 -1.43 16.96
N PHE A 40 -9.29 -2.73 16.69
CA PHE A 40 -10.39 -3.59 16.25
C PHE A 40 -10.55 -4.75 17.23
N LEU A 41 -11.78 -4.94 17.71
CA LEU A 41 -12.18 -6.19 18.34
C LEU A 41 -12.65 -7.14 17.23
N HIS A 42 -12.39 -8.44 17.41
CA HIS A 42 -12.79 -9.44 16.41
C HIS A 42 -14.32 -9.46 16.20
N SER A 43 -15.09 -9.16 17.24
CA SER A 43 -16.55 -8.98 17.19
C SER A 43 -17.02 -7.88 16.23
N ASP A 44 -16.17 -6.88 15.98
CA ASP A 44 -16.52 -5.69 15.21
C ASP A 44 -16.16 -5.83 13.72
N LEU A 45 -15.50 -6.93 13.36
CA LEU A 45 -15.06 -7.21 12.00
C LEU A 45 -16.15 -7.94 11.22
N ILE A 46 -16.30 -7.58 9.95
CA ILE A 46 -17.21 -8.22 9.01
C ILE A 46 -16.36 -9.11 8.11
N GLY A 47 -16.41 -10.43 8.33
CA GLY A 47 -15.59 -11.40 7.57
C GLY A 47 -14.10 -11.15 7.73
N ASP A 48 -13.63 -10.90 8.96
CA ASP A 48 -12.24 -10.55 9.30
C ASP A 48 -11.72 -9.25 8.66
N ARG A 49 -12.63 -8.38 8.20
CA ARG A 49 -12.31 -7.08 7.61
C ARG A 49 -12.98 -5.93 8.37
N PRO A 50 -12.33 -4.77 8.49
CA PRO A 50 -12.96 -3.58 9.06
C PRO A 50 -14.10 -3.09 8.15
N SER A 51 -15.11 -2.47 8.76
CA SER A 51 -16.13 -1.72 8.03
C SER A 51 -15.53 -0.52 7.28
N THR A 52 -16.26 0.04 6.31
CA THR A 52 -15.81 1.21 5.55
C THR A 52 -15.45 2.40 6.44
N THR A 53 -16.23 2.66 7.49
CA THR A 53 -15.99 3.76 8.44
C THR A 53 -14.69 3.53 9.22
N GLN A 54 -14.52 2.32 9.76
CA GLN A 54 -13.32 1.90 10.46
C GLN A 54 -12.08 1.95 9.56
N PHE A 55 -12.19 1.48 8.32
CA PHE A 55 -11.10 1.54 7.35
C PHE A 55 -10.66 2.98 7.08
N ARG A 56 -11.62 3.89 6.83
CA ARG A 56 -11.34 5.31 6.57
C ARG A 56 -10.62 5.99 7.73
N GLU A 57 -11.05 5.71 8.94
CA GLU A 57 -10.46 6.29 10.15
C GLU A 57 -9.04 5.77 10.41
N LYS A 58 -8.79 4.48 10.20
CA LYS A 58 -7.54 3.82 10.59
C LYS A 58 -6.50 3.72 9.47
N LEU A 59 -6.88 3.96 8.21
CA LEU A 59 -5.95 3.94 7.08
C LEU A 59 -4.80 4.95 7.23
N PRO A 60 -5.03 6.22 7.61
CA PRO A 60 -3.94 7.16 7.83
C PRO A 60 -2.97 6.70 8.92
N TRP A 61 -3.48 6.08 9.99
CA TRP A 61 -2.64 5.55 11.09
C TRP A 61 -1.75 4.41 10.61
N PHE A 62 -2.29 3.52 9.75
CA PHE A 62 -1.49 2.46 9.15
C PHE A 62 -0.36 3.02 8.28
N LEU A 63 -0.66 4.00 7.42
CA LEU A 63 0.32 4.57 6.48
C LEU A 63 1.42 5.40 7.16
N THR A 64 1.19 5.89 8.38
CA THR A 64 2.19 6.58 9.20
C THR A 64 2.87 5.69 10.23
N ALA A 65 2.38 4.48 10.47
CA ALA A 65 2.96 3.55 11.43
C ALA A 65 4.32 3.02 10.94
N LEU A 66 5.37 3.30 11.73
CA LEU A 66 6.71 2.81 11.49
C LEU A 66 6.78 1.30 11.73
N PRO A 67 7.47 0.52 10.88
CA PRO A 67 7.77 -0.88 11.16
C PRO A 67 8.71 -1.02 12.37
N SER A 68 8.40 -1.96 13.26
CA SER A 68 9.20 -2.28 14.45
C SER A 68 9.06 -3.77 14.81
N ALA A 69 9.68 -4.23 15.91
CA ALA A 69 9.60 -5.64 16.31
C ALA A 69 8.17 -6.00 16.73
N ASP A 70 7.50 -5.12 17.48
CA ASP A 70 6.09 -5.28 17.89
C ASP A 70 5.10 -4.96 16.77
N CYS A 71 5.58 -4.34 15.68
CA CYS A 71 4.80 -4.03 14.51
C CYS A 71 5.58 -4.21 13.19
N ALA A 72 5.87 -5.46 12.83
CA ALA A 72 6.64 -5.75 11.61
C ALA A 72 5.96 -5.26 10.32
N LYS A 73 4.62 -5.18 10.30
CA LYS A 73 3.82 -4.76 9.13
C LYS A 73 3.32 -3.31 9.26
N GLY A 74 4.18 -2.39 9.69
CA GLY A 74 3.90 -0.96 9.61
C GLY A 74 3.73 -0.51 8.15
N GLY A 75 2.78 0.38 7.88
CA GLY A 75 2.50 0.80 6.50
C GLY A 75 3.52 1.80 5.94
N TYR A 76 4.29 2.44 6.84
CA TYR A 76 5.27 3.45 6.47
C TYR A 76 6.43 2.85 5.64
N GLY A 77 6.86 3.58 4.62
CA GLY A 77 7.94 3.21 3.71
C GLY A 77 7.47 2.33 2.55
N ALA A 78 6.83 1.19 2.83
CA ALA A 78 6.41 0.24 1.78
C ALA A 78 5.17 0.72 1.01
N TYR A 79 4.20 1.35 1.69
CA TYR A 79 2.92 1.72 1.08
C TYR A 79 2.65 3.23 1.08
N THR A 80 3.48 4.03 1.75
CA THR A 80 3.28 5.48 1.94
C THR A 80 3.05 6.23 0.63
N ASN A 81 3.77 5.88 -0.44
CA ASN A 81 3.63 6.51 -1.76
C ASN A 81 2.75 5.71 -2.73
N SER A 82 2.29 4.52 -2.31
CA SER A 82 1.50 3.63 -3.15
C SER A 82 0.00 3.85 -3.02
N VAL A 83 -0.44 4.70 -2.08
CA VAL A 83 -1.83 5.08 -1.87
C VAL A 83 -1.92 6.61 -1.88
N ASP A 84 -2.66 7.18 -2.83
CA ASP A 84 -2.84 8.63 -2.91
C ASP A 84 -3.91 9.10 -1.92
N LEU A 85 -3.44 9.83 -0.90
CA LEU A 85 -4.29 10.45 0.12
C LEU A 85 -4.60 11.93 -0.18
N LYS A 86 -4.20 12.49 -1.33
CA LYS A 86 -4.57 13.86 -1.69
C LYS A 86 -6.09 13.96 -1.82
N GLY A 87 -6.70 14.81 -1.00
CA GLY A 87 -8.15 14.98 -0.96
C GLY A 87 -8.90 13.85 -0.24
N TYR A 88 -8.25 13.07 0.62
CA TYR A 88 -8.86 11.97 1.39
C TYR A 88 -9.89 12.41 2.46
N GLU A 89 -10.28 13.69 2.51
CA GLU A 89 -11.28 14.21 3.45
C GLU A 89 -12.65 13.54 3.30
N ASN A 90 -12.99 13.12 2.08
CA ASN A 90 -14.22 12.36 1.80
C ASN A 90 -14.07 10.84 2.05
N GLY A 91 -12.88 10.39 2.47
CA GLY A 91 -12.55 8.98 2.69
C GLY A 91 -12.50 8.13 1.42
N VAL A 92 -12.22 8.74 0.26
CA VAL A 92 -12.08 8.07 -1.03
C VAL A 92 -10.64 8.16 -1.53
N ILE A 93 -10.05 7.01 -1.82
CA ILE A 93 -8.71 6.90 -2.41
C ILE A 93 -8.87 7.11 -3.93
N GLN A 94 -8.18 8.10 -4.49
CA GLN A 94 -8.29 8.43 -5.92
C GLN A 94 -7.42 7.51 -6.79
N ALA A 95 -6.21 7.22 -6.32
CA ALA A 95 -5.26 6.38 -7.02
C ALA A 95 -4.49 5.50 -6.03
N SER A 96 -4.12 4.32 -6.47
CA SER A 96 -3.21 3.43 -5.76
C SER A 96 -2.42 2.59 -6.76
N GLU A 97 -1.29 2.07 -6.33
CA GLU A 97 -0.46 1.17 -7.13
C GLU A 97 -0.16 -0.12 -6.38
N PHE A 98 -0.01 -1.20 -7.16
CA PHE A 98 0.46 -2.48 -6.69
C PHE A 98 1.78 -2.79 -7.37
N ARG A 99 2.86 -2.76 -6.59
CA ARG A 99 4.20 -2.99 -7.12
C ARG A 99 4.53 -4.47 -7.21
N THR A 100 5.01 -4.90 -8.37
CA THR A 100 5.58 -6.23 -8.61
C THR A 100 6.77 -6.13 -9.55
N TYR A 101 7.44 -7.25 -9.83
CA TYR A 101 8.61 -7.33 -10.68
C TYR A 101 8.33 -8.14 -11.95
N HIS A 102 8.93 -7.70 -13.05
CA HIS A 102 9.06 -8.54 -14.24
C HIS A 102 10.07 -9.64 -14.00
N THR A 103 9.95 -10.74 -14.76
CA THR A 103 11.04 -11.70 -14.91
C THR A 103 12.27 -11.04 -15.54
N PRO A 104 13.49 -11.62 -15.43
CA PRO A 104 14.65 -11.09 -16.13
C PRO A 104 14.40 -10.95 -17.64
N LEU A 105 14.57 -9.75 -18.19
CA LEU A 105 14.38 -9.44 -19.61
C LEU A 105 15.73 -9.04 -20.21
N ASN A 106 16.16 -9.71 -21.28
CA ASN A 106 17.50 -9.52 -21.85
C ASN A 106 17.49 -9.11 -23.33
N LYS A 107 16.49 -9.54 -24.09
CA LYS A 107 16.36 -9.26 -25.53
C LYS A 107 15.25 -8.24 -25.79
N GLN A 108 15.32 -7.53 -26.91
CA GLN A 108 14.26 -6.61 -27.33
C GLN A 108 12.88 -7.30 -27.36
N SER A 109 12.82 -8.54 -27.86
CA SER A 109 11.60 -9.35 -27.84
C SER A 109 11.02 -9.51 -26.43
N ASP A 110 11.87 -9.67 -25.41
CA ASP A 110 11.45 -9.91 -24.03
C ASP A 110 10.78 -8.65 -23.47
N PHE A 111 11.38 -7.47 -23.69
CA PHE A 111 10.80 -6.19 -23.28
C PHE A 111 9.45 -5.91 -23.96
N VAL A 112 9.38 -6.12 -25.27
CA VAL A 112 8.14 -5.91 -26.04
C VAL A 112 7.05 -6.89 -25.59
N ASN A 113 7.38 -8.17 -25.44
CA ASN A 113 6.42 -9.20 -25.02
C ASN A 113 5.96 -9.01 -23.56
N ALA A 114 6.86 -8.66 -22.65
CA ALA A 114 6.51 -8.38 -21.25
C ALA A 114 5.57 -7.18 -21.12
N MET A 115 5.77 -6.14 -21.93
CA MET A 115 4.85 -5.00 -21.99
C MET A 115 3.48 -5.40 -22.53
N LYS A 116 3.42 -6.17 -23.63
CA LYS A 116 2.15 -6.68 -24.18
C LYS A 116 1.39 -7.49 -23.15
N ALA A 117 2.05 -8.46 -22.51
CA ALA A 117 1.45 -9.31 -21.48
C ALA A 117 0.93 -8.49 -20.28
N ALA A 118 1.67 -7.47 -19.85
CA ALA A 118 1.23 -6.60 -18.76
C ALA A 118 0.00 -5.75 -19.16
N ARG A 119 -0.04 -5.20 -20.38
CA ARG A 119 -1.20 -4.46 -20.89
C ARG A 119 -2.43 -5.35 -21.02
N GLU A 120 -2.27 -6.56 -21.53
CA GLU A 120 -3.35 -7.56 -21.62
C GLU A 120 -3.89 -7.94 -20.24
N PHE A 121 -3.00 -8.18 -19.27
CA PHE A 121 -3.40 -8.46 -17.89
C PHE A 121 -4.17 -7.28 -17.27
N ALA A 122 -3.62 -6.07 -17.39
CA ALA A 122 -4.26 -4.87 -16.85
C ALA A 122 -5.62 -4.60 -17.51
N GLY A 123 -5.75 -4.83 -18.82
CA GLY A 123 -7.03 -4.73 -19.54
C GLY A 123 -8.07 -5.70 -18.97
N ARG A 124 -7.71 -6.98 -18.83
CA ARG A 124 -8.61 -7.99 -18.23
C ARG A 124 -9.04 -7.65 -16.81
N VAL A 125 -8.12 -7.15 -15.98
CA VAL A 125 -8.42 -6.71 -14.61
C VAL A 125 -9.32 -5.48 -14.60
N SER A 126 -9.06 -4.53 -15.50
CA SER A 126 -9.88 -3.33 -15.67
C SER A 126 -11.32 -3.69 -16.02
N ASP A 127 -11.50 -4.60 -16.99
CA ASP A 127 -12.82 -5.07 -17.43
C ASP A 127 -13.55 -5.80 -16.29
N SER A 128 -12.84 -6.65 -15.54
CA SER A 128 -13.41 -7.42 -14.44
C SER A 128 -13.86 -6.57 -13.25
N LEU A 129 -13.14 -5.48 -12.97
CA LEU A 129 -13.39 -4.61 -11.82
C LEU A 129 -14.19 -3.35 -12.19
N ASN A 130 -14.38 -3.09 -13.49
CA ASN A 130 -14.97 -1.88 -14.04
C ASN A 130 -14.26 -0.60 -13.53
N ILE A 131 -12.94 -0.64 -13.44
CA ILE A 131 -12.06 0.49 -13.08
C ILE A 131 -10.88 0.55 -14.04
N SER A 132 -10.30 1.74 -14.25
CA SER A 132 -9.12 1.88 -15.10
C SER A 132 -7.87 1.39 -14.38
N VAL A 133 -7.25 0.31 -14.87
CA VAL A 133 -5.97 -0.21 -14.40
C VAL A 133 -4.98 -0.18 -15.56
N PHE A 134 -3.78 0.36 -15.31
CA PHE A 134 -2.71 0.39 -16.29
C PHE A 134 -1.38 -0.04 -15.66
N PRO A 135 -0.52 -0.76 -16.41
CA PRO A 135 0.79 -1.15 -15.92
C PRO A 135 1.82 -0.04 -16.20
N TYR A 136 2.75 0.14 -15.28
CA TYR A 136 3.89 1.04 -15.46
C TYR A 136 5.21 0.30 -15.21
N SER A 137 6.19 0.53 -16.09
CA SER A 137 7.58 0.16 -15.86
C SER A 137 8.49 1.14 -16.59
N VAL A 138 9.69 1.37 -16.06
CA VAL A 138 10.65 2.37 -16.58
C VAL A 138 10.96 2.14 -18.06
N PHE A 139 11.03 0.88 -18.50
CA PHE A 139 11.37 0.59 -19.90
C PHE A 139 10.21 0.79 -20.88
N TYR A 140 8.97 1.00 -20.41
CA TYR A 140 7.82 1.01 -21.30
C TYR A 140 7.91 2.10 -22.36
N ILE A 141 8.31 3.31 -21.96
CA ILE A 141 8.46 4.45 -22.86
C ILE A 141 9.45 4.21 -24.01
N PHE A 142 10.46 3.35 -23.82
CA PHE A 142 11.49 3.11 -24.84
C PHE A 142 11.07 2.02 -25.84
N PHE A 143 10.26 1.05 -25.39
CA PHE A 143 9.88 -0.11 -26.20
C PHE A 143 8.46 -0.02 -26.80
N GLU A 144 7.66 0.97 -26.40
CA GLU A 144 6.27 1.12 -26.87
C GLU A 144 6.19 1.31 -28.39
N GLN A 145 7.14 2.05 -28.97
CA GLN A 145 7.23 2.26 -30.42
C GLN A 145 7.23 0.96 -31.24
N TYR A 146 7.79 -0.12 -30.69
CA TYR A 146 7.89 -1.41 -31.40
C TYR A 146 6.58 -2.21 -31.39
N LEU A 147 5.55 -1.76 -30.66
CA LEU A 147 4.22 -2.39 -30.72
C LEU A 147 3.53 -2.17 -32.06
N ASP A 148 3.65 -0.96 -32.61
CA ASP A 148 2.93 -0.52 -33.80
C ASP A 148 3.87 -0.08 -34.94
N ILE A 149 5.18 -0.28 -34.81
CA ILE A 149 6.18 0.12 -35.81
C ILE A 149 5.82 -0.37 -37.22
N TRP A 150 5.29 -1.59 -37.34
CA TRP A 150 4.89 -2.20 -38.60
C TRP A 150 3.76 -1.43 -39.29
N ARG A 151 2.83 -0.84 -38.52
CA ARG A 151 1.74 -0.01 -39.07
C ARG A 151 2.30 1.29 -39.62
N THR A 152 3.22 1.91 -38.88
CA THR A 152 3.84 3.17 -39.27
C THR A 152 4.72 3.01 -40.52
N THR A 153 5.39 1.87 -40.69
CA THR A 153 6.27 1.62 -41.85
C THR A 153 5.55 1.24 -43.13
N LEU A 154 4.30 0.79 -43.05
CA LEU A 154 3.50 0.39 -44.22
C LEU A 154 2.69 1.55 -44.82
N ILE A 155 2.85 2.76 -44.28
CA ILE A 155 2.32 4.04 -44.78
C ILE A 155 3.46 4.79 -45.46
#